data_AF-A0AAF0E7U5-F1
#
_entry.id   AF-A0AAF0E7U5-F1
#
_cell.length_a   1.000
_cell.length_b   1.000
_cell.length_c   1.000
_cell.angle_alpha   90.00
_cell.angle_beta   90.00
_cell.angle_gamma   90.00
#
_symmetry.space_group_name_H-M   'P 1'
#
loop_
_entity.id
_entity.type
_entity.pdbx_description
1 polymer ?
#
loop_
_entity_poly.entity_id
_entity_poly.type
_entity_poly.pdbx_seq_one_letter_code
_entity_poly.pdbx_strand_id
1 'polypeptide(L)'
;MRRLWLVAVVAAGAAHAALFPAKGPVQQLSGSNFDKEVLKIDKPTLVAFTAPWCGHCQRLAPQYVRVATELDGVVKIANVDCEDAGSKALCAQYGIQGFPTIKAFPATKKRIPRDYQGERKAKAMLDYALDMLPPEAVRKVGAGELGKFLAKNEAQPKVVLVTPMAKTSPMYRSLALDYRGRVPFAHLYASKEGALPAAQAHIDAQLTQERVPGLYFVSSYDAEAGRARAVRYRGAMRYRFIKLWIDEQLGGDAAEAARAEREREAQAKREAAAAEEARARAKVEAMREKRDTPMDEDDETARLAQAFSGITSDEEEVEELLRQERQKRYEKRRKNEMEALLRAREQIIKEERVENANDPRTKERLMDELQSYIGDKWSARLAERAERARVAVEQALMNDPSDTKGALTRAEREMIEGLSEDQREVEEQLRAGADADGFALSDDAAEALRDHLQMLAGLIHTIQVRIEGPR
;
A
#
# COMPACT_ATOMS: atom_id res chain seq x y z
N MET A 1 66.46 -28.84 2.08
CA MET A 1 65.48 -29.81 1.53
C MET A 1 64.07 -29.34 1.88
N ARG A 2 63.29 -29.07 0.84
CA ARG A 2 61.81 -29.08 0.71
C ARG A 2 60.95 -28.42 1.80
N ARG A 3 60.49 -27.21 1.48
CA ARG A 3 59.17 -26.68 1.85
C ARG A 3 58.09 -27.57 1.21
N LEU A 4 57.15 -28.09 1.98
CA LEU A 4 55.88 -28.61 1.45
C LEU A 4 54.75 -27.71 1.97
N TRP A 5 54.18 -26.95 1.06
CA TRP A 5 52.95 -26.19 1.27
C TRP A 5 51.77 -27.16 1.23
N LEU A 6 50.98 -27.22 2.30
CA LEU A 6 49.62 -27.74 2.25
C LEU A 6 48.73 -26.67 1.63
N VAL A 7 48.40 -26.83 0.34
CA VAL A 7 47.34 -26.08 -0.33
C VAL A 7 46.01 -26.59 0.22
N ALA A 8 45.40 -25.82 1.10
CA ALA A 8 44.00 -25.99 1.44
C ALA A 8 43.17 -25.61 0.22
N VAL A 9 42.63 -26.61 -0.48
CA VAL A 9 41.60 -26.41 -1.50
C VAL A 9 40.34 -25.95 -0.77
N VAL A 10 40.10 -24.64 -0.75
CA VAL A 10 38.79 -24.08 -0.42
C VAL A 10 37.87 -24.46 -1.58
N ALA A 11 37.03 -25.47 -1.37
CA ALA A 11 35.91 -25.73 -2.24
C ALA A 11 34.99 -24.51 -2.21
N ALA A 12 35.08 -23.67 -3.24
CA ALA A 12 34.09 -22.63 -3.51
C ALA A 12 32.78 -23.33 -3.85
N GLY A 13 31.95 -23.56 -2.84
CA GLY A 13 30.54 -23.88 -3.04
C GLY A 13 29.89 -22.69 -3.73
N ALA A 14 29.64 -22.80 -5.03
CA ALA A 14 28.77 -21.88 -5.73
C ALA A 14 27.37 -21.99 -5.12
N ALA A 15 27.07 -21.14 -4.15
CA ALA A 15 25.71 -20.88 -3.71
C ALA A 15 24.96 -20.32 -4.91
N HIS A 16 24.30 -21.21 -5.67
CA HIS A 16 23.44 -20.81 -6.75
C HIS A 16 22.28 -20.04 -6.11
N ALA A 17 22.22 -18.73 -6.38
CA ALA A 17 21.11 -17.91 -5.93
C ALA A 17 19.80 -18.55 -6.41
N ALA A 18 18.91 -18.87 -5.47
CA ALA A 18 17.62 -19.45 -5.79
C ALA A 18 16.86 -18.53 -6.75
N LEU A 19 16.27 -19.10 -7.80
CA LEU A 19 15.57 -18.35 -8.85
C LEU A 19 14.41 -17.51 -8.30
N PHE A 20 13.80 -17.97 -7.22
CA PHE A 20 12.75 -17.28 -6.49
C PHE A 20 13.11 -17.25 -5.00
N PRO A 21 12.89 -16.12 -4.29
CA PRO A 21 13.16 -16.03 -2.87
C PRO A 21 12.19 -16.93 -2.07
N ALA A 22 12.69 -17.49 -0.96
CA ALA A 22 11.89 -18.36 -0.08
C ALA A 22 10.64 -17.67 0.50
N LYS A 23 10.71 -16.36 0.74
CA LYS A 23 9.60 -15.51 1.21
C LYS A 23 9.10 -14.60 0.09
N GLY A 24 8.55 -15.20 -0.96
CA GLY A 24 8.00 -14.49 -2.12
C GLY A 24 6.57 -14.90 -2.47
N PRO A 25 5.96 -14.26 -3.47
CA PRO A 25 4.62 -14.60 -3.94
C PRO A 25 4.58 -15.98 -4.63
N VAL A 26 5.71 -16.45 -5.16
CA VAL A 26 5.86 -17.79 -5.74
C VAL A 26 6.26 -18.77 -4.63
N GLN A 27 5.38 -19.71 -4.30
CA GLN A 27 5.64 -20.67 -3.23
C GLN A 27 6.67 -21.71 -3.65
N GLN A 28 7.73 -21.89 -2.85
CA GLN A 28 8.72 -22.94 -3.09
C GLN A 28 8.22 -24.29 -2.59
N LEU A 29 8.30 -25.29 -3.45
CA LEU A 29 7.88 -26.65 -3.18
C LEU A 29 9.08 -27.59 -3.28
N SER A 30 9.04 -28.63 -2.45
CA SER A 30 9.98 -29.74 -2.45
C SER A 30 9.22 -31.04 -2.19
N GLY A 31 9.90 -32.19 -2.24
CA GLY A 31 9.26 -33.49 -1.99
C GLY A 31 8.54 -33.57 -0.63
N SER A 32 8.96 -32.81 0.37
CA SER A 32 8.38 -32.87 1.72
C SER A 32 7.05 -32.10 1.88
N ASN A 33 6.82 -31.06 1.06
CA ASN A 33 5.62 -30.22 1.18
C ASN A 33 4.67 -30.34 -0.02
N PHE A 34 5.11 -30.92 -1.15
CA PHE A 34 4.34 -30.96 -2.39
C PHE A 34 2.94 -31.55 -2.22
N ASP A 35 2.84 -32.71 -1.57
CA ASP A 35 1.57 -33.39 -1.35
C ASP A 35 0.59 -32.53 -0.56
N LYS A 36 1.06 -31.93 0.54
CA LYS A 36 0.23 -31.08 1.39
C LYS A 36 -0.22 -29.84 0.63
N GLU A 37 0.68 -29.24 -0.13
CA GLU A 37 0.50 -27.91 -0.70
C GLU A 37 -0.17 -27.93 -2.09
N VAL A 38 -0.18 -29.07 -2.78
CA VAL A 38 -0.71 -29.22 -4.16
C VAL A 38 -1.78 -30.30 -4.26
N LEU A 39 -1.53 -31.49 -3.70
CA LEU A 39 -2.41 -32.64 -3.90
C LEU A 39 -3.56 -32.71 -2.89
N LYS A 40 -3.32 -32.26 -1.65
CA LYS A 40 -4.28 -32.33 -0.52
C LYS A 40 -5.05 -31.03 -0.28
N ILE A 41 -4.94 -30.05 -1.18
CA ILE A 41 -5.77 -28.83 -1.14
C ILE A 41 -6.92 -28.93 -2.14
N ASP A 42 -7.88 -28.00 -2.07
CA ASP A 42 -9.01 -27.90 -3.01
C ASP A 42 -8.82 -26.86 -4.12
N LYS A 43 -7.72 -26.09 -4.10
CA LYS A 43 -7.43 -25.06 -5.13
C LYS A 43 -6.63 -25.60 -6.30
N PRO A 44 -6.80 -25.04 -7.51
CA PRO A 44 -5.88 -25.32 -8.60
C PRO A 44 -4.48 -24.74 -8.26
N THR A 45 -3.45 -25.38 -8.78
CA THR A 45 -2.06 -24.94 -8.60
C THR A 45 -1.34 -24.98 -9.94
N LEU A 46 -0.65 -23.89 -10.29
CA LEU A 46 0.30 -23.87 -11.38
C LEU A 46 1.71 -24.04 -10.78
N VAL A 47 2.45 -25.05 -11.22
CA VAL A 47 3.78 -25.37 -10.72
C VAL A 47 4.79 -25.25 -11.85
N ALA A 48 5.78 -24.37 -11.70
CA ALA A 48 6.95 -24.31 -12.56
C ALA A 48 8.05 -25.22 -12.01
N PHE A 49 8.55 -26.14 -12.83
CA PHE A 49 9.74 -26.93 -12.57
C PHE A 49 10.93 -26.25 -13.25
N THR A 50 11.89 -25.80 -12.45
CA THR A 50 12.97 -24.90 -12.91
C THR A 50 14.34 -25.36 -12.42
N ALA A 51 15.38 -24.67 -12.89
CA ALA A 51 16.74 -24.75 -12.37
C ALA A 51 17.33 -23.32 -12.33
N PRO A 52 18.18 -22.98 -11.35
CA PRO A 52 18.67 -21.60 -11.16
C PRO A 52 19.62 -21.13 -12.27
N TRP A 53 20.38 -22.06 -12.88
CA TRP A 53 21.30 -21.80 -13.98
C TRP A 53 20.61 -21.70 -15.36
N CYS A 54 19.33 -22.03 -15.46
CA CYS A 54 18.61 -22.06 -16.72
C CYS A 54 18.20 -20.66 -17.17
N GLY A 55 18.80 -20.15 -18.26
CA GLY A 55 18.49 -18.82 -18.80
C GLY A 55 17.02 -18.63 -19.23
N HIS A 56 16.34 -19.69 -19.67
CA HIS A 56 14.90 -19.64 -19.98
C HIS A 56 14.03 -19.48 -18.71
N CYS A 57 14.52 -20.01 -17.59
CA CYS A 57 13.88 -19.95 -16.29
C CYS A 57 14.03 -18.55 -15.68
N GLN A 58 15.22 -17.96 -15.83
CA GLN A 58 15.50 -16.56 -15.47
C GLN A 58 14.59 -15.58 -16.21
N ARG A 59 14.35 -15.80 -17.52
CA ARG A 59 13.40 -14.97 -18.29
C ARG A 59 11.93 -15.18 -17.90
N LEU A 60 11.57 -16.38 -17.45
CA LEU A 60 10.22 -16.69 -16.96
C LEU A 60 9.95 -16.03 -15.60
N ALA A 61 10.95 -15.99 -14.72
CA ALA A 61 10.81 -15.58 -13.32
C ALA A 61 10.03 -14.26 -13.11
N PRO A 62 10.34 -13.13 -13.77
CA PRO A 62 9.61 -11.88 -13.54
C PRO A 62 8.14 -11.97 -13.97
N GLN A 63 7.84 -12.68 -15.07
CA GLN A 63 6.46 -12.91 -15.52
C GLN A 63 5.71 -13.81 -14.53
N TYR A 64 6.39 -14.83 -13.99
CA TYR A 64 5.81 -15.78 -13.06
C TYR A 64 5.53 -15.16 -11.68
N VAL A 65 6.43 -14.31 -11.20
CA VAL A 65 6.23 -13.50 -9.98
C VAL A 65 5.02 -12.59 -10.14
N ARG A 66 4.87 -11.91 -11.29
CA ARG A 66 3.69 -11.06 -11.54
C ARG A 66 2.40 -11.86 -11.47
N VAL A 67 2.36 -13.04 -12.10
CA VAL A 67 1.18 -13.93 -12.04
C VAL A 67 0.90 -14.36 -10.61
N ALA A 68 1.92 -14.71 -9.83
CA ALA A 68 1.77 -15.10 -8.44
C ALA A 68 1.21 -13.97 -7.57
N THR A 69 1.66 -12.74 -7.77
CA THR A 69 1.16 -11.56 -7.06
C THR A 69 -0.30 -11.26 -7.41
N GLU A 70 -0.66 -11.30 -8.70
CA GLU A 70 -2.04 -11.03 -9.16
C GLU A 70 -3.04 -12.11 -8.74
N LEU A 71 -2.56 -13.36 -8.60
CA LEU A 71 -3.39 -14.51 -8.23
C LEU A 71 -3.30 -14.86 -6.75
N ASP A 72 -2.73 -13.98 -5.92
CA ASP A 72 -2.57 -14.23 -4.48
C ASP A 72 -3.91 -14.61 -3.83
N GLY A 73 -3.89 -15.74 -3.14
CA GLY A 73 -5.08 -16.37 -2.55
C GLY A 73 -6.06 -17.01 -3.56
N VAL A 74 -6.07 -16.63 -4.84
CA VAL A 74 -7.03 -17.12 -5.84
C VAL A 74 -6.58 -18.44 -6.48
N VAL A 75 -5.37 -18.48 -7.03
CA VAL A 75 -4.77 -19.70 -7.61
C VAL A 75 -3.36 -19.80 -7.07
N LYS A 76 -2.96 -20.99 -6.65
CA LYS A 76 -1.63 -21.18 -6.08
C LYS A 76 -0.59 -21.22 -7.19
N ILE A 77 0.42 -20.37 -7.09
CA ILE A 77 1.53 -20.30 -8.03
C ILE A 77 2.79 -20.74 -7.30
N ALA A 78 3.46 -21.76 -7.81
CA ALA A 78 4.52 -22.45 -7.10
C ALA A 78 5.70 -22.81 -8.00
N ASN A 79 6.86 -22.99 -7.40
CA ASN A 79 8.08 -23.41 -8.06
C ASN A 79 8.66 -24.65 -7.39
N VAL A 80 9.19 -25.58 -8.19
CA VAL A 80 10.04 -26.67 -7.75
C VAL A 80 11.39 -26.47 -8.43
N ASP A 81 12.44 -26.26 -7.64
CA ASP A 81 13.81 -26.27 -8.14
C ASP A 81 14.29 -27.72 -8.29
N CYS A 82 14.50 -28.17 -9.51
CA CYS A 82 14.90 -29.54 -9.79
C CYS A 82 16.39 -29.81 -9.52
N GLU A 83 17.21 -28.78 -9.29
CA GLU A 83 18.59 -28.93 -8.84
C GLU A 83 18.69 -29.13 -7.33
N ASP A 84 17.69 -28.68 -6.58
CA ASP A 84 17.63 -28.88 -5.14
C ASP A 84 17.52 -30.37 -4.79
N ALA A 85 18.36 -30.82 -3.84
CA ALA A 85 18.45 -32.22 -3.45
C ALA A 85 17.11 -32.77 -2.93
N GLY A 86 16.31 -31.95 -2.27
CA GLY A 86 14.99 -32.31 -1.74
C GLY A 86 13.89 -32.44 -2.81
N SER A 87 14.21 -32.12 -4.06
CA SER A 87 13.23 -31.96 -5.14
C SER A 87 13.54 -32.82 -6.38
N LYS A 88 14.75 -33.38 -6.50
CA LYS A 88 15.16 -34.24 -7.63
C LYS A 88 14.22 -35.41 -7.88
N ALA A 89 13.85 -36.15 -6.83
CA ALA A 89 12.94 -37.31 -6.94
C ALA A 89 11.55 -36.88 -7.43
N LEU A 90 11.07 -35.71 -6.97
CA LEU A 90 9.80 -35.14 -7.38
C LEU A 90 9.81 -34.76 -8.88
N CYS A 91 10.90 -34.14 -9.35
CA CYS A 91 11.05 -33.81 -10.77
C CYS A 91 11.12 -35.07 -11.66
N ALA A 92 11.80 -36.12 -11.21
CA ALA A 92 11.81 -37.41 -11.90
C ALA A 92 10.41 -38.05 -11.94
N GLN A 93 9.68 -38.04 -10.83
CA GLN A 93 8.32 -38.57 -10.72
C GLN A 93 7.35 -37.91 -11.72
N TYR A 94 7.46 -36.60 -11.91
CA TYR A 94 6.63 -35.86 -12.87
C TYR A 94 7.19 -35.84 -14.30
N GLY A 95 8.26 -36.61 -14.57
CA GLY A 95 8.83 -36.77 -15.90
C GLY A 95 9.39 -35.46 -16.48
N ILE A 96 10.01 -34.62 -15.66
CA ILE A 96 10.56 -33.34 -16.13
C ILE A 96 11.84 -33.60 -16.92
N GLN A 97 11.81 -33.34 -18.23
CA GLN A 97 12.92 -33.56 -19.17
C GLN A 97 13.66 -32.28 -19.58
N GLY A 98 13.12 -31.11 -19.21
CA GLY A 98 13.71 -29.82 -19.57
C GLY A 98 13.08 -28.66 -18.81
N PHE A 99 13.76 -27.51 -18.84
CA PHE A 99 13.40 -26.35 -18.04
C PHE A 99 13.15 -25.08 -18.88
N PRO A 100 12.24 -24.20 -18.44
CA PRO A 100 11.21 -24.47 -17.44
C PRO A 100 10.11 -25.38 -18.03
N THR A 101 9.57 -26.28 -17.21
CA THR A 101 8.34 -27.04 -17.51
C THR A 101 7.26 -26.57 -16.55
N ILE A 102 6.12 -26.12 -17.06
CA ILE A 102 5.01 -25.65 -16.22
C ILE A 102 3.91 -26.72 -16.26
N LYS A 103 3.50 -27.21 -15.10
CA LYS A 103 2.39 -28.15 -14.95
C LYS A 103 1.25 -27.54 -14.15
N ALA A 104 0.05 -27.81 -14.61
CA ALA A 104 -1.21 -27.39 -14.04
C ALA A 104 -1.84 -28.54 -13.25
N PHE A 105 -2.11 -28.31 -11.98
CA PHE A 105 -2.79 -29.24 -11.08
C PHE A 105 -4.21 -28.73 -10.83
N PRO A 106 -5.21 -29.20 -11.60
CA PRO A 106 -6.57 -28.66 -11.54
C PRO A 106 -7.28 -29.08 -10.25
N ALA A 107 -8.28 -28.30 -9.81
CA ALA A 107 -9.09 -28.56 -8.61
C ALA A 107 -10.10 -29.71 -8.77
N THR A 108 -9.64 -30.87 -9.25
CA THR A 108 -10.43 -32.08 -9.49
C THR A 108 -10.07 -33.17 -8.50
N LYS A 109 -10.99 -34.12 -8.24
CA LYS A 109 -10.75 -35.25 -7.32
C LYS A 109 -9.51 -36.06 -7.66
N LYS A 110 -9.21 -36.23 -8.95
CA LYS A 110 -8.08 -37.04 -9.43
C LYS A 110 -6.77 -36.25 -9.55
N ARG A 111 -6.80 -34.91 -9.43
CA ARG A 111 -5.63 -34.01 -9.50
C ARG A 111 -4.67 -34.30 -10.66
N ILE A 112 -5.18 -34.80 -11.79
CA ILE A 112 -4.34 -35.23 -12.91
C ILE A 112 -3.59 -34.00 -13.46
N PRO A 113 -2.25 -33.99 -13.40
CA PRO A 113 -1.46 -32.87 -13.88
C PRO A 113 -1.56 -32.75 -15.40
N ARG A 114 -1.53 -31.51 -15.88
CA ARG A 114 -1.52 -31.20 -17.33
C ARG A 114 -0.37 -30.27 -17.63
N ASP A 115 0.29 -30.47 -18.77
CA ASP A 115 1.35 -29.57 -19.19
C ASP A 115 0.75 -28.27 -19.72
N TYR A 116 1.30 -27.14 -19.26
CA TYR A 116 0.98 -25.83 -19.81
C TYR A 116 1.85 -25.58 -21.04
N GLN A 117 1.21 -25.51 -22.20
CA GLN A 117 1.85 -25.30 -23.51
C GLN A 117 1.61 -23.89 -24.07
N GLY A 118 1.01 -22.99 -23.29
CA GLY A 118 0.73 -21.61 -23.71
C GLY A 118 1.94 -20.68 -23.63
N GLU A 119 1.74 -19.43 -24.02
CA GLU A 119 2.80 -18.41 -23.96
C GLU A 119 3.29 -18.18 -22.51
N ARG A 120 4.60 -18.00 -22.34
CA ARG A 120 5.23 -17.72 -21.04
C ARG A 120 5.20 -16.24 -20.65
N LYS A 121 4.13 -15.54 -21.04
CA LYS A 121 3.84 -14.16 -20.66
C LYS A 121 2.83 -14.14 -19.52
N ALA A 122 2.92 -13.14 -18.65
CA ALA A 122 2.08 -13.06 -17.45
C ALA A 122 0.58 -13.17 -17.77
N LYS A 123 0.10 -12.45 -18.80
CA LYS A 123 -1.32 -12.47 -19.18
C LYS A 123 -1.83 -13.87 -19.55
N ALA A 124 -1.12 -14.58 -20.42
CA ALA A 124 -1.54 -15.91 -20.88
C ALA A 124 -1.57 -16.93 -19.73
N MET A 125 -0.55 -16.91 -18.87
CA MET A 125 -0.49 -17.76 -17.68
C MET A 125 -1.59 -17.41 -16.67
N LEU A 126 -1.89 -16.12 -16.48
CA LEU A 126 -2.95 -15.63 -15.62
C LEU A 126 -4.32 -16.09 -16.12
N ASP A 127 -4.62 -15.86 -17.38
CA ASP A 127 -5.90 -16.25 -18.00
C ASP A 127 -6.09 -17.78 -17.88
N TYR A 128 -5.05 -18.56 -18.23
CA TYR A 128 -5.07 -20.03 -18.08
C TYR A 128 -5.30 -20.46 -16.62
N ALA A 129 -4.62 -19.82 -15.66
CA ALA A 129 -4.77 -20.15 -14.26
C ALA A 129 -6.17 -19.86 -13.73
N LEU A 130 -6.79 -18.76 -14.14
CA LEU A 130 -8.17 -18.42 -13.80
C LEU A 130 -9.18 -19.40 -14.42
N ASP A 131 -8.90 -19.92 -15.61
CA ASP A 131 -9.73 -20.92 -16.29
C ASP A 131 -9.67 -22.30 -15.61
N MET A 132 -8.62 -22.59 -14.85
CA MET A 132 -8.57 -23.79 -14.01
C MET A 132 -9.60 -23.78 -12.87
N LEU A 133 -10.20 -22.64 -12.54
CA LEU A 133 -11.20 -22.54 -11.47
C LEU A 133 -12.54 -23.12 -11.94
N PRO A 134 -13.02 -24.21 -11.32
CA PRO A 134 -14.25 -24.86 -11.74
C PRO A 134 -15.45 -23.92 -11.59
N PRO A 135 -16.24 -23.67 -12.65
CA PRO A 135 -17.43 -22.82 -12.57
C PRO A 135 -18.47 -23.36 -11.58
N GLU A 136 -18.53 -24.67 -11.38
CA GLU A 136 -19.44 -25.36 -10.47
C GLU A 136 -19.08 -25.19 -8.98
N ALA A 137 -17.94 -24.58 -8.66
CA ALA A 137 -17.62 -24.23 -7.26
C ALA A 137 -18.67 -23.30 -6.64
N VAL A 138 -19.34 -22.49 -7.47
CA VAL A 138 -20.39 -21.57 -7.05
C VAL A 138 -21.67 -21.90 -7.78
N ARG A 139 -22.75 -22.12 -7.05
CA ARG A 139 -24.06 -22.35 -7.66
C ARG A 139 -24.63 -21.03 -8.17
N LYS A 140 -24.97 -20.95 -9.45
CA LYS A 140 -25.80 -19.85 -9.95
C LYS A 140 -27.24 -20.13 -9.57
N VAL A 141 -27.89 -19.15 -8.94
CA VAL A 141 -29.24 -19.29 -8.38
C VAL A 141 -30.11 -18.20 -8.97
N GLY A 142 -31.29 -18.57 -9.49
CA GLY A 142 -32.31 -17.61 -9.92
C GLY A 142 -33.26 -17.20 -8.79
N ALA A 143 -34.14 -16.23 -9.07
CA ALA A 143 -35.13 -15.73 -8.11
C ALA A 143 -35.94 -16.86 -7.44
N GLY A 144 -36.56 -17.74 -8.24
CA GLY A 144 -37.38 -18.86 -7.73
C GLY A 144 -36.59 -20.03 -7.13
N GLU A 145 -35.26 -20.00 -7.21
CA GLU A 145 -34.40 -21.05 -6.66
C GLU A 145 -33.72 -20.63 -5.35
N LEU A 146 -33.75 -19.34 -5.01
CA LEU A 146 -33.04 -18.80 -3.85
C LEU A 146 -33.54 -19.41 -2.54
N GLY A 147 -34.86 -19.37 -2.29
CA GLY A 147 -35.45 -20.00 -1.12
C GLY A 147 -35.13 -21.49 -1.03
N LYS A 148 -35.20 -22.22 -2.15
CA LYS A 148 -34.85 -23.66 -2.21
C LYS A 148 -33.38 -23.93 -1.90
N PHE A 149 -32.48 -23.05 -2.37
CA PHE A 149 -31.06 -23.15 -2.06
C PHE A 149 -30.80 -22.92 -0.58
N LEU A 150 -31.46 -21.91 0.03
CA LEU A 150 -31.29 -21.57 1.43
C LEU A 150 -31.88 -22.64 2.38
N ALA A 151 -33.06 -23.17 2.04
CA ALA A 151 -33.74 -24.23 2.79
C ALA A 151 -33.04 -25.59 2.72
N LYS A 152 -32.22 -25.85 1.68
CA LYS A 152 -31.48 -27.10 1.60
C LYS A 152 -30.46 -27.18 2.74
N ASN A 153 -30.60 -28.17 3.62
CA ASN A 153 -29.80 -28.32 4.83
C ASN A 153 -29.83 -27.03 5.66
N GLU A 154 -30.94 -26.75 6.35
CA GLU A 154 -31.22 -25.47 7.02
C GLU A 154 -30.14 -25.07 8.04
N ALA A 155 -29.55 -26.04 8.74
CA ALA A 155 -28.46 -25.85 9.69
C ALA A 155 -27.07 -25.65 9.03
N GLN A 156 -26.95 -25.88 7.72
CA GLN A 156 -25.68 -25.68 7.01
C GLN A 156 -25.54 -24.19 6.64
N PRO A 157 -24.46 -23.51 7.07
CA PRO A 157 -24.21 -22.13 6.70
C PRO A 157 -23.93 -22.01 5.21
N LYS A 158 -24.34 -20.88 4.62
CA LYS A 158 -24.25 -20.62 3.17
C LYS A 158 -23.72 -19.21 2.94
N VAL A 159 -23.06 -19.00 1.81
CA VAL A 159 -22.62 -17.66 1.39
C VAL A 159 -23.33 -17.29 0.11
N VAL A 160 -23.95 -16.11 0.07
CA VAL A 160 -24.69 -15.61 -1.09
C VAL A 160 -24.10 -14.29 -1.53
N LEU A 161 -23.69 -14.22 -2.80
CA LEU A 161 -23.29 -12.99 -3.46
C LEU A 161 -24.41 -12.52 -4.39
N VAL A 162 -24.96 -11.34 -4.11
CA VAL A 162 -25.90 -10.64 -4.97
C VAL A 162 -25.15 -9.53 -5.71
N THR A 163 -25.07 -9.60 -7.04
CA THR A 163 -24.20 -8.72 -7.83
C THR A 163 -24.81 -8.35 -9.18
N PRO A 164 -24.54 -7.13 -9.71
CA PRO A 164 -24.94 -6.76 -11.08
C PRO A 164 -24.08 -7.43 -12.15
N MET A 165 -23.11 -8.28 -11.80
CA MET A 165 -22.29 -9.00 -12.77
C MET A 165 -22.87 -10.40 -13.03
N ALA A 166 -23.23 -10.72 -14.27
CA ALA A 166 -23.77 -12.04 -14.62
C ALA A 166 -22.75 -13.20 -14.55
N LYS A 167 -21.46 -12.87 -14.66
CA LYS A 167 -20.35 -13.81 -14.54
C LYS A 167 -19.86 -13.86 -13.10
N THR A 168 -19.61 -15.07 -12.62
CA THR A 168 -19.03 -15.29 -11.29
C THR A 168 -17.56 -14.91 -11.33
N SER A 169 -17.12 -14.02 -10.43
CA SER A 169 -15.73 -13.60 -10.38
C SER A 169 -14.81 -14.78 -10.02
N PRO A 170 -13.59 -14.85 -10.57
CA PRO A 170 -12.64 -15.89 -10.22
C PRO A 170 -12.30 -15.93 -8.73
N MET A 171 -12.18 -14.76 -8.08
CA MET A 171 -11.99 -14.65 -6.63
C MET A 171 -13.08 -15.39 -5.86
N TYR A 172 -14.35 -15.18 -6.22
CA TYR A 172 -15.48 -15.81 -5.54
C TYR A 172 -15.53 -17.33 -5.78
N ARG A 173 -15.19 -17.78 -6.99
CA ARG A 173 -15.00 -19.22 -7.28
C ARG A 173 -13.91 -19.83 -6.42
N SER A 174 -12.77 -19.15 -6.28
CA SER A 174 -11.67 -19.63 -5.44
C SER A 174 -12.03 -19.68 -3.95
N LEU A 175 -12.71 -18.66 -3.43
CA LEU A 175 -13.21 -18.69 -2.05
C LEU A 175 -14.14 -19.89 -1.82
N ALA A 176 -15.04 -20.19 -2.75
CA ALA A 176 -15.92 -21.34 -2.64
C ALA A 176 -15.15 -22.68 -2.58
N LEU A 177 -13.96 -22.77 -3.18
CA LEU A 177 -13.10 -23.95 -3.07
C LEU A 177 -12.54 -24.14 -1.66
N ASP A 178 -12.16 -23.06 -0.96
CA ASP A 178 -11.65 -23.13 0.42
C ASP A 178 -12.68 -23.72 1.41
N TYR A 179 -13.96 -23.56 1.10
CA TYR A 179 -15.06 -24.04 1.93
C TYR A 179 -15.83 -25.19 1.29
N ARG A 180 -15.28 -25.81 0.24
CA ARG A 180 -15.92 -26.91 -0.47
C ARG A 180 -16.35 -28.01 0.50
N GLY A 181 -17.60 -28.46 0.35
CA GLY A 181 -18.22 -29.47 1.22
C GLY A 181 -18.70 -28.95 2.58
N ARG A 182 -18.23 -27.79 3.05
CA ARG A 182 -18.61 -27.19 4.34
C ARG A 182 -19.66 -26.09 4.17
N VAL A 183 -19.37 -25.12 3.30
CA VAL A 183 -20.20 -23.93 3.09
C VAL A 183 -20.53 -23.81 1.60
N PRO A 184 -21.79 -24.00 1.19
CA PRO A 184 -22.22 -23.78 -0.19
C PRO A 184 -22.21 -22.29 -0.55
N PHE A 185 -21.70 -21.97 -1.74
CA PHE A 185 -21.67 -20.61 -2.27
C PHE A 185 -22.71 -20.45 -3.38
N ALA A 186 -23.43 -19.33 -3.36
CA ALA A 186 -24.41 -18.97 -4.39
C ALA A 186 -24.11 -17.61 -5.02
N HIS A 187 -24.33 -17.52 -6.33
CA HIS A 187 -24.27 -16.30 -7.10
C HIS A 187 -25.67 -15.97 -7.63
N LEU A 188 -26.17 -14.80 -7.25
CA LEU A 188 -27.45 -14.25 -7.71
C LEU A 188 -27.18 -13.01 -8.56
N TYR A 189 -27.61 -13.06 -9.82
CA TYR A 189 -27.47 -11.95 -10.75
C TYR A 189 -28.59 -10.93 -10.49
N ALA A 190 -28.23 -9.81 -9.86
CA ALA A 190 -29.17 -8.79 -9.38
C ALA A 190 -29.98 -8.13 -10.50
N SER A 191 -29.42 -7.97 -11.70
CA SER A 191 -30.13 -7.35 -12.83
C SER A 191 -31.10 -8.30 -13.54
N LYS A 192 -31.18 -9.57 -13.13
CA LYS A 192 -32.19 -10.50 -13.63
C LYS A 192 -33.53 -10.22 -12.97
N GLU A 193 -34.61 -10.29 -13.75
CA GLU A 193 -35.97 -10.07 -13.27
C GLU A 193 -36.29 -10.93 -12.03
N GLY A 194 -36.88 -10.30 -11.00
CA GLY A 194 -37.25 -10.95 -9.74
C GLY A 194 -36.09 -11.28 -8.80
N ALA A 195 -34.82 -11.11 -9.20
CA ALA A 195 -33.68 -11.49 -8.36
C ALA A 195 -33.51 -10.59 -7.13
N LEU A 196 -33.58 -9.27 -7.29
CA LEU A 196 -33.53 -8.32 -6.18
C LEU A 196 -34.71 -8.49 -5.22
N PRO A 197 -35.98 -8.57 -5.68
CA PRO A 197 -37.11 -8.88 -4.81
C PRO A 197 -36.95 -10.18 -4.03
N ALA A 198 -36.44 -11.24 -4.66
CA ALA A 198 -36.18 -12.51 -3.98
C ALA A 198 -35.10 -12.37 -2.89
N ALA A 199 -34.03 -11.63 -3.16
CA ALA A 199 -33.00 -11.35 -2.16
C ALA A 199 -33.51 -10.46 -1.02
N GLN A 200 -34.39 -9.50 -1.31
CA GLN A 200 -35.04 -8.66 -0.30
C GLN A 200 -35.93 -9.49 0.63
N ALA A 201 -36.75 -10.38 0.04
CA ALA A 201 -37.65 -11.24 0.79
C ALA A 201 -36.89 -12.25 1.68
N HIS A 202 -35.89 -12.92 1.11
CA HIS A 202 -35.23 -14.03 1.79
C HIS A 202 -34.00 -13.65 2.62
N ILE A 203 -33.29 -12.56 2.31
CA ILE A 203 -31.96 -12.27 2.89
C ILE A 203 -31.92 -10.90 3.57
N ASP A 204 -32.14 -9.83 2.82
CA ASP A 204 -31.92 -8.46 3.29
C ASP A 204 -32.98 -7.51 2.72
N ALA A 205 -34.00 -7.22 3.53
CA ALA A 205 -35.11 -6.34 3.15
C ALA A 205 -34.67 -4.92 2.74
N GLN A 206 -33.47 -4.48 3.14
CA GLN A 206 -32.95 -3.16 2.77
C GLN A 206 -32.04 -3.19 1.53
N LEU A 207 -31.91 -4.34 0.87
CA LEU A 207 -31.11 -4.45 -0.34
C LEU A 207 -31.79 -3.72 -1.50
N THR A 208 -31.09 -2.79 -2.13
CA THR A 208 -31.57 -2.06 -3.31
C THR A 208 -30.54 -2.18 -4.43
N GLN A 209 -30.89 -1.72 -5.64
CA GLN A 209 -29.99 -1.73 -6.80
C GLN A 209 -28.74 -0.84 -6.61
N GLU A 210 -28.81 0.17 -5.74
CA GLU A 210 -27.66 1.00 -5.35
C GLU A 210 -26.76 0.33 -4.31
N ARG A 211 -27.31 -0.64 -3.57
CA ARG A 211 -26.63 -1.35 -2.49
C ARG A 211 -26.08 -2.71 -2.91
N VAL A 212 -25.95 -2.97 -4.22
CA VAL A 212 -25.20 -4.12 -4.76
C VAL A 212 -23.78 -3.69 -5.19
N PRO A 213 -22.75 -4.55 -5.11
CA PRO A 213 -22.81 -5.95 -4.69
C PRO A 213 -23.02 -6.12 -3.17
N GLY A 214 -23.87 -7.08 -2.80
CA GLY A 214 -24.09 -7.51 -1.42
C GLY A 214 -23.57 -8.93 -1.23
N LEU A 215 -22.60 -9.11 -0.34
CA LEU A 215 -22.10 -10.42 0.06
C LEU A 215 -22.65 -10.76 1.46
N TYR A 216 -23.26 -11.92 1.59
CA TYR A 216 -23.99 -12.34 2.78
C TYR A 216 -23.53 -13.70 3.25
N PHE A 217 -23.38 -13.85 4.56
CA PHE A 217 -23.23 -15.13 5.23
C PHE A 217 -24.54 -15.45 5.91
N VAL A 218 -25.17 -16.55 5.49
CA VAL A 218 -26.43 -17.05 6.03
C VAL A 218 -26.09 -18.17 7.00
N SER A 219 -26.33 -17.95 8.30
CA SER A 219 -26.06 -18.97 9.33
C SER A 219 -27.16 -20.02 9.39
N SER A 220 -28.42 -19.60 9.23
CA SER A 220 -29.59 -20.47 9.19
C SER A 220 -30.69 -19.87 8.31
N TYR A 221 -31.66 -20.70 7.91
CA TYR A 221 -32.82 -20.29 7.13
C TYR A 221 -34.10 -20.85 7.76
N ASP A 222 -35.06 -19.98 8.03
CA ASP A 222 -36.40 -20.35 8.49
C ASP A 222 -37.30 -20.50 7.26
N ALA A 223 -37.70 -21.74 6.96
CA ALA A 223 -38.53 -22.06 5.82
C ALA A 223 -40.00 -21.62 5.99
N GLU A 224 -40.51 -21.54 7.22
CA GLU A 224 -41.88 -21.12 7.52
C GLU A 224 -42.02 -19.61 7.39
N ALA A 225 -41.07 -18.85 7.97
CA ALA A 225 -41.02 -17.40 7.83
C ALA A 225 -40.47 -16.95 6.46
N GLY A 226 -39.86 -17.87 5.71
CA GLY A 226 -39.22 -17.59 4.42
C GLY A 226 -38.01 -16.66 4.53
N ARG A 227 -37.33 -16.59 5.68
CA ARG A 227 -36.31 -15.58 5.97
C ARG A 227 -35.02 -16.19 6.51
N ALA A 228 -33.90 -15.71 6.00
CA ALA A 228 -32.56 -16.10 6.43
C ALA A 228 -32.08 -15.26 7.63
N ARG A 229 -31.34 -15.89 8.56
CA ARG A 229 -30.45 -15.19 9.47
C ARG A 229 -29.15 -14.90 8.73
N ALA A 230 -29.04 -13.69 8.17
CA ALA A 230 -27.94 -13.29 7.31
C ALA A 230 -27.12 -12.12 7.89
N VAL A 231 -25.80 -12.20 7.76
CA VAL A 231 -24.86 -11.11 8.07
C VAL A 231 -24.27 -10.59 6.78
N ARG A 232 -24.39 -9.29 6.55
CA ARG A 232 -23.82 -8.61 5.38
C ARG A 232 -22.35 -8.26 5.59
N TYR A 233 -21.51 -8.58 4.62
CA TYR A 233 -20.12 -8.15 4.59
C TYR A 233 -20.01 -6.65 4.28
N ARG A 234 -19.18 -5.93 5.04
CA ARG A 234 -18.96 -4.47 4.91
C ARG A 234 -17.50 -4.07 4.65
N GLY A 235 -16.60 -5.06 4.52
CA GLY A 235 -15.18 -4.80 4.30
C GLY A 235 -14.82 -4.65 2.81
N ALA A 236 -13.53 -4.46 2.55
CA ALA A 236 -13.01 -4.40 1.19
C ALA A 236 -13.19 -5.75 0.47
N MET A 237 -13.65 -5.73 -0.79
CA MET A 237 -13.88 -6.91 -1.63
C MET A 237 -12.58 -7.57 -2.13
N ARG A 238 -11.70 -7.96 -1.20
CA ARG A 238 -10.43 -8.67 -1.46
C ARG A 238 -10.46 -10.04 -0.82
N TYR A 239 -9.75 -10.99 -1.45
CA TYR A 239 -9.71 -12.39 -1.05
C TYR A 239 -9.50 -12.60 0.45
N ARG A 240 -8.41 -12.05 1.00
CA ARG A 240 -7.99 -12.24 2.39
C ARG A 240 -9.05 -11.76 3.39
N PHE A 241 -9.63 -10.59 3.17
CA PHE A 241 -10.59 -10.01 4.10
C PHE A 241 -11.91 -10.78 4.10
N ILE A 242 -12.38 -11.20 2.93
CA ILE A 242 -13.59 -12.02 2.83
C ILE A 242 -13.35 -13.38 3.48
N LYS A 243 -12.20 -14.01 3.23
CA LYS A 243 -11.86 -15.31 3.84
C LYS A 243 -11.86 -15.22 5.36
N LEU A 244 -11.12 -14.27 5.94
CA LEU A 244 -11.07 -14.06 7.39
C LEU A 244 -12.45 -13.81 7.99
N TRP A 245 -13.26 -13.00 7.31
CA TRP A 245 -14.62 -12.73 7.75
C TRP A 245 -15.50 -13.97 7.74
N ILE A 246 -15.42 -14.84 6.71
CA ILE A 246 -16.16 -16.12 6.66
C ILE A 246 -15.67 -17.07 7.74
N ASP A 247 -14.35 -17.23 7.91
CA ASP A 247 -13.77 -18.05 8.98
C ASP A 247 -14.25 -17.58 10.36
N GLU A 248 -14.32 -16.26 10.58
CA GLU A 248 -14.92 -15.66 11.77
C GLU A 248 -16.40 -16.00 11.90
N GLN A 249 -17.19 -16.00 10.82
CA GLN A 249 -18.59 -16.45 10.91
C GLN A 249 -18.72 -17.92 11.31
N LEU A 250 -17.79 -18.76 10.87
CA LEU A 250 -17.78 -20.19 11.15
C LEU A 250 -17.29 -20.53 12.57
N GLY A 251 -16.60 -19.60 13.23
CA GLY A 251 -16.11 -19.76 14.61
C GLY A 251 -17.20 -19.79 15.70
N GLY A 252 -18.47 -19.64 15.34
CA GLY A 252 -19.61 -19.76 16.26
C GLY A 252 -19.76 -18.59 17.24
N ASP A 253 -20.34 -18.86 18.42
CA ASP A 253 -20.70 -17.85 19.42
C ASP A 253 -19.51 -17.01 19.91
N ALA A 254 -18.31 -17.60 19.97
CA ALA A 254 -17.08 -16.91 20.36
C ALA A 254 -16.69 -15.81 19.37
N ALA A 255 -16.99 -15.99 18.08
CA ALA A 255 -16.72 -14.99 17.05
C ALA A 255 -17.83 -13.94 16.92
N GLU A 256 -19.04 -14.25 17.37
CA GLU A 256 -20.12 -13.28 17.57
C GLU A 256 -19.82 -12.38 18.79
N ALA A 257 -19.35 -12.97 19.89
CA ALA A 257 -18.86 -12.26 21.07
C ALA A 257 -17.65 -11.37 20.75
N ALA A 258 -16.65 -11.89 20.02
CA ALA A 258 -15.49 -11.11 19.59
C ALA A 258 -15.85 -9.95 18.65
N ARG A 259 -16.94 -10.06 17.88
CA ARG A 259 -17.44 -8.97 17.05
C ARG A 259 -18.20 -7.93 17.84
N ALA A 260 -19.05 -8.34 18.77
CA ALA A 260 -19.67 -7.42 19.70
C ALA A 260 -18.61 -6.64 20.49
N GLU A 261 -17.53 -7.30 20.89
CA GLU A 261 -16.38 -6.67 21.55
C GLU A 261 -15.64 -5.69 20.63
N ARG A 262 -15.26 -6.10 19.40
CA ARG A 262 -14.59 -5.20 18.44
C ARG A 262 -15.45 -4.03 17.99
N GLU A 263 -16.76 -4.21 17.84
CA GLU A 263 -17.69 -3.13 17.52
C GLU A 263 -17.81 -2.15 18.69
N ARG A 264 -17.86 -2.64 19.93
CA ARG A 264 -17.79 -1.80 21.14
C ARG A 264 -16.46 -1.07 21.23
N GLU A 265 -15.34 -1.73 20.96
CA GLU A 265 -14.02 -1.10 20.94
C GLU A 265 -13.89 -0.05 19.83
N ALA A 266 -14.40 -0.34 18.63
CA ALA A 266 -14.39 0.60 17.52
C ALA A 266 -15.30 1.80 17.80
N GLN A 267 -16.46 1.58 18.42
CA GLN A 267 -17.36 2.64 18.85
C GLN A 267 -16.71 3.47 19.97
N ALA A 268 -16.12 2.82 20.99
CA ALA A 268 -15.41 3.50 22.06
C ALA A 268 -14.21 4.30 21.54
N LYS A 269 -13.46 3.79 20.55
CA LYS A 269 -12.39 4.53 19.88
C LYS A 269 -12.92 5.73 19.09
N ARG A 270 -14.07 5.61 18.42
CA ARG A 270 -14.72 6.73 17.72
C ARG A 270 -15.21 7.80 18.69
N GLU A 271 -15.83 7.38 19.80
CA GLU A 271 -16.29 8.27 20.87
C GLU A 271 -15.11 8.92 21.59
N ALA A 272 -14.01 8.19 21.83
CA ALA A 272 -12.78 8.73 22.39
C ALA A 272 -12.10 9.72 21.45
N ALA A 273 -12.02 9.41 20.15
CA ALA A 273 -11.49 10.33 19.14
C ALA A 273 -12.36 11.60 19.03
N ALA A 274 -13.69 11.45 19.04
CA ALA A 274 -14.61 12.59 19.05
C ALA A 274 -14.50 13.43 20.34
N ALA A 275 -14.29 12.78 21.50
CA ALA A 275 -14.07 13.46 22.77
C ALA A 275 -12.70 14.17 22.84
N GLU A 276 -11.66 13.56 22.27
CA GLU A 276 -10.34 14.17 22.11
C GLU A 276 -10.40 15.37 21.17
N GLU A 277 -11.09 15.24 20.03
CA GLU A 277 -11.33 16.33 19.09
C GLU A 277 -12.14 17.47 19.75
N ALA A 278 -13.17 17.14 20.54
CA ALA A 278 -13.93 18.13 21.31
C ALA A 278 -13.07 18.83 22.38
N ARG A 279 -12.18 18.10 23.08
CA ARG A 279 -11.21 18.67 24.03
C ARG A 279 -10.17 19.55 23.34
N ALA A 280 -9.70 19.14 22.16
CA ALA A 280 -8.79 19.93 21.35
C ALA A 280 -9.48 21.22 20.90
N ARG A 281 -10.73 21.15 20.42
CA ARG A 281 -11.56 22.32 20.10
C ARG A 281 -11.74 23.25 21.30
N ALA A 282 -12.11 22.73 22.47
CA ALA A 282 -12.26 23.52 23.70
C ALA A 282 -10.93 24.12 24.18
N LYS A 283 -9.81 23.42 24.00
CA LYS A 283 -8.46 23.93 24.33
C LYS A 283 -8.02 25.03 23.36
N VAL A 284 -8.34 24.90 22.08
CA VAL A 284 -8.10 25.93 21.06
C VAL A 284 -8.98 27.16 21.33
N GLU A 285 -10.23 26.96 21.72
CA GLU A 285 -11.16 28.03 22.10
C GLU A 285 -10.72 28.76 23.37
N ALA A 286 -10.31 28.02 24.42
CA ALA A 286 -9.73 28.61 25.63
C ALA A 286 -8.35 29.26 25.38
N MET A 287 -7.56 28.76 24.43
CA MET A 287 -6.33 29.42 23.97
C MET A 287 -6.65 30.68 23.18
N ARG A 288 -7.74 30.72 22.42
CA ARG A 288 -8.21 31.90 21.69
C ARG A 288 -8.70 32.97 22.67
N GLU A 289 -9.50 32.62 23.66
CA GLU A 289 -9.88 33.54 24.75
C GLU A 289 -8.66 34.05 25.54
N LYS A 290 -7.66 33.20 25.79
CA LYS A 290 -6.41 33.62 26.43
C LYS A 290 -5.48 34.44 25.53
N ARG A 291 -5.53 34.25 24.21
CA ARG A 291 -4.79 35.03 23.21
C ARG A 291 -5.47 36.37 22.91
N ASP A 292 -6.78 36.45 23.13
CA ASP A 292 -7.55 37.69 23.09
C ASP A 292 -7.44 38.49 24.41
N THR A 293 -6.82 37.93 25.47
CA THR A 293 -6.11 38.75 26.47
C THR A 293 -4.76 39.17 25.90
N PRO A 294 -4.47 40.47 25.77
CA PRO A 294 -3.17 40.93 25.27
C PRO A 294 -2.06 40.35 26.15
N MET A 295 -1.19 39.55 25.55
CA MET A 295 0.07 39.14 26.16
C MET A 295 1.14 40.04 25.54
N ASP A 296 1.73 40.89 26.38
CA ASP A 296 2.56 42.04 26.00
C ASP A 296 3.84 41.64 25.23
N GLU A 297 3.79 41.57 23.89
CA GLU A 297 4.98 41.79 23.04
C GLU A 297 5.54 43.23 23.21
N ASP A 298 4.73 44.12 23.80
CA ASP A 298 5.10 45.48 24.13
C ASP A 298 6.05 45.58 25.34
N ASP A 299 6.06 44.66 26.33
CA ASP A 299 6.84 44.87 27.57
C ASP A 299 8.35 44.58 27.39
N GLU A 300 8.76 43.58 26.61
CA GLU A 300 10.19 43.29 26.38
C GLU A 300 10.81 44.18 25.31
N THR A 301 10.03 44.52 24.28
CA THR A 301 10.40 45.49 23.23
C THR A 301 10.44 46.91 23.81
N ALA A 302 9.52 47.26 24.72
CA ALA A 302 9.59 48.51 25.49
C ALA A 302 10.78 48.53 26.45
N ARG A 303 11.14 47.42 27.11
CA ARG A 303 12.35 47.37 27.95
C ARG A 303 13.63 47.55 27.16
N LEU A 304 13.74 46.95 25.98
CA LEU A 304 14.89 47.14 25.08
C LEU A 304 14.89 48.54 24.46
N ALA A 305 13.74 49.05 24.03
CA ALA A 305 13.59 50.42 23.55
C ALA A 305 13.93 51.45 24.65
N GLN A 306 13.53 51.19 25.90
CA GLN A 306 13.85 52.03 27.07
C GLN A 306 15.33 51.93 27.47
N ALA A 307 15.95 50.77 27.28
CA ALA A 307 17.40 50.59 27.47
C ALA A 307 18.20 51.31 26.37
N PHE A 308 17.73 51.30 25.12
CA PHE A 308 18.37 51.98 23.99
C PHE A 308 18.09 53.49 23.98
N SER A 309 16.91 53.94 24.42
CA SER A 309 16.58 55.36 24.59
C SER A 309 17.39 56.05 25.70
N GLY A 310 18.00 55.26 26.60
CA GLY A 310 18.98 55.74 27.57
C GLY A 310 20.38 55.96 26.98
N ILE A 311 20.62 55.49 25.75
CA ILE A 311 21.92 55.53 25.05
C ILE A 311 21.89 56.59 23.92
N THR A 312 20.78 56.72 23.21
CA THR A 312 20.55 57.75 22.18
C THR A 312 19.11 58.26 22.25
N SER A 313 18.92 59.55 21.97
CA SER A 313 17.60 60.21 21.92
C SER A 313 17.02 60.28 20.51
N ASP A 314 17.72 59.74 19.51
CA ASP A 314 17.25 59.66 18.13
C ASP A 314 16.45 58.38 17.91
N GLU A 315 15.17 58.51 17.58
CA GLU A 315 14.23 57.40 17.45
C GLU A 315 14.58 56.46 16.28
N GLU A 316 15.13 56.98 15.17
CA GLU A 316 15.55 56.14 14.04
C GLU A 316 16.76 55.26 14.42
N GLU A 317 17.66 55.78 15.24
CA GLU A 317 18.87 55.08 15.69
C GLU A 317 18.54 53.95 16.69
N VAL A 318 17.53 54.16 17.55
CA VAL A 318 16.99 53.11 18.43
C VAL A 318 16.35 51.97 17.62
N GLU A 319 15.61 52.31 16.56
CA GLU A 319 14.96 51.32 15.70
C GLU A 319 15.97 50.48 14.90
N GLU A 320 17.07 51.12 14.47
CA GLU A 320 18.19 50.45 13.81
C GLU A 320 18.94 49.50 14.74
N LEU A 321 19.23 49.91 15.98
CA LEU A 321 19.84 49.03 17.00
C LEU A 321 18.96 47.81 17.32
N LEU A 322 17.64 48.01 17.40
CA LEU A 322 16.68 46.93 17.55
C LEU A 322 16.68 45.98 16.34
N ARG A 323 16.80 46.50 15.10
CA ARG A 323 16.96 45.66 13.89
C ARG A 323 18.25 44.85 13.94
N GLN A 324 19.38 45.45 14.32
CA GLN A 324 20.68 44.78 14.39
C GLN A 324 20.70 43.67 15.45
N GLU A 325 20.08 43.88 16.60
CA GLU A 325 20.04 42.86 17.66
C GLU A 325 19.13 41.68 17.29
N ARG A 326 18.03 41.94 16.58
CA ARG A 326 17.19 40.89 15.96
C ARG A 326 17.99 40.07 14.95
N GLN A 327 18.76 40.74 14.08
CA GLN A 327 19.62 40.11 13.07
C GLN A 327 20.67 39.19 13.71
N LYS A 328 21.40 39.68 14.72
CA LYS A 328 22.43 38.91 15.44
C LYS A 328 21.86 37.65 16.10
N ARG A 329 20.65 37.73 16.67
CA ARG A 329 20.00 36.58 17.30
C ARG A 329 19.53 35.54 16.28
N TYR A 330 19.09 35.99 15.10
CA TYR A 330 18.76 35.10 13.99
C TYR A 330 20.01 34.35 13.51
N GLU A 331 21.11 35.06 13.27
CA GLU A 331 22.40 34.47 12.85
C GLU A 331 22.96 33.51 13.89
N LYS A 332 22.85 33.83 15.20
CA LYS A 332 23.29 32.95 16.28
C LYS A 332 22.50 31.63 16.34
N ARG A 333 21.17 31.67 16.14
CA ARG A 333 20.35 30.45 16.05
C ARG A 333 20.75 29.61 14.84
N ARG A 334 20.90 30.25 13.68
CA ARG A 334 21.30 29.58 12.43
C ARG A 334 22.68 28.91 12.56
N LYS A 335 23.63 29.55 13.24
CA LYS A 335 24.97 29.00 13.50
C LYS A 335 24.93 27.78 14.42
N ASN A 336 24.12 27.81 15.47
CA ASN A 336 23.97 26.70 16.41
C ASN A 336 23.33 25.46 15.75
N GLU A 337 22.37 25.67 14.85
CA GLU A 337 21.76 24.58 14.07
C GLU A 337 22.76 23.95 13.08
N MET A 338 23.58 24.77 12.43
CA MET A 338 24.67 24.30 11.55
C MET A 338 25.73 23.48 12.31
N GLU A 339 26.13 23.93 13.51
CA GLU A 339 27.07 23.18 14.36
C GLU A 339 26.51 21.84 14.83
N ALA A 340 25.20 21.74 15.07
CA ALA A 340 24.54 20.49 15.42
C ALA A 340 24.56 19.48 14.26
N LEU A 341 24.37 19.94 13.02
CA LEU A 341 24.43 19.12 11.80
C LEU A 341 25.84 18.59 11.51
N LEU A 342 26.87 19.42 11.72
CA LEU A 342 28.27 19.01 11.54
C LEU A 342 28.69 17.93 12.56
N ARG A 343 28.22 18.02 13.81
CA ARG A 343 28.46 16.98 14.82
C ARG A 343 27.80 15.65 14.47
N ALA A 344 26.58 15.68 13.93
CA ALA A 344 25.89 14.49 13.45
C ALA A 344 26.67 13.81 12.30
N ARG A 345 27.21 14.60 11.37
CA ARG A 345 28.04 14.12 10.25
C ARG A 345 29.35 13.45 10.72
N GLU A 346 30.06 14.05 11.68
CA GLU A 346 31.29 13.46 12.22
C GLU A 346 31.04 12.14 12.95
N GLN A 347 29.88 12.02 13.61
CA GLN A 347 29.50 10.80 14.32
C GLN A 347 29.25 9.63 13.35
N ILE A 348 28.60 9.90 12.21
CA ILE A 348 28.36 8.92 11.14
C ILE A 348 29.68 8.46 10.50
N ILE A 349 30.61 9.37 10.21
CA ILE A 349 31.93 9.05 9.65
C ILE A 349 32.72 8.11 10.58
N LYS A 350 32.57 8.31 11.89
CA LYS A 350 33.28 7.54 12.93
C LYS A 350 32.68 6.15 13.14
N GLU A 351 31.36 6.00 13.00
CA GLU A 351 30.65 4.73 13.13
C GLU A 351 30.88 3.79 11.93
N GLU A 352 31.10 4.33 10.73
CA GLU A 352 31.24 3.53 9.50
C GLU A 352 32.68 3.24 9.02
N ARG A 353 33.73 3.73 9.71
CA ARG A 353 35.17 3.52 9.38
C ARG A 353 35.51 3.73 7.89
N VAL A 354 35.22 4.91 7.36
CA VAL A 354 35.56 5.29 5.98
C VAL A 354 37.01 5.84 5.92
N GLU A 355 37.91 5.13 5.22
CA GLU A 355 39.34 5.51 5.15
C GLU A 355 39.75 6.32 3.91
N ASN A 356 38.94 6.45 2.85
CA ASN A 356 39.30 7.29 1.69
C ASN A 356 38.11 7.80 0.86
N ALA A 357 37.96 9.13 0.77
CA ALA A 357 36.81 9.80 0.15
C ALA A 357 36.86 9.89 -1.40
N ASN A 358 37.94 9.42 -2.03
CA ASN A 358 38.15 9.51 -3.49
C ASN A 358 38.04 8.17 -4.24
N ASP A 359 37.47 7.12 -3.63
CA ASP A 359 37.17 5.85 -4.31
C ASP A 359 35.89 6.00 -5.18
N PRO A 360 35.89 5.57 -6.46
CA PRO A 360 34.71 5.61 -7.34
C PRO A 360 33.42 5.01 -6.75
N ARG A 361 33.52 3.99 -5.89
CA ARG A 361 32.35 3.41 -5.19
C ARG A 361 31.74 4.34 -4.12
N THR A 362 32.56 5.23 -3.56
CA THR A 362 32.11 6.26 -2.61
C THR A 362 31.43 7.41 -3.35
N LYS A 363 31.83 7.69 -4.59
CA LYS A 363 31.23 8.73 -5.43
C LYS A 363 29.81 8.38 -5.88
N GLU A 364 29.57 7.13 -6.29
CA GLU A 364 28.22 6.63 -6.65
C GLU A 364 27.29 6.60 -5.42
N ARG A 365 27.81 6.25 -4.24
CA ARG A 365 27.06 6.26 -2.97
C ARG A 365 26.76 7.67 -2.46
N LEU A 366 27.68 8.62 -2.64
CA LEU A 366 27.45 10.06 -2.38
C LEU A 366 26.39 10.63 -3.32
N MET A 367 26.32 10.17 -4.58
CA MET A 367 25.27 10.55 -5.53
C MET A 367 23.90 10.02 -5.10
N ASP A 368 23.80 8.75 -4.68
CA ASP A 368 22.56 8.18 -4.15
C ASP A 368 22.10 8.88 -2.86
N GLU A 369 23.03 9.26 -1.97
CA GLU A 369 22.70 10.01 -0.75
C GLU A 369 22.32 11.48 -1.04
N LEU A 370 22.91 12.12 -2.07
CA LEU A 370 22.52 13.47 -2.49
C LEU A 370 21.14 13.47 -3.17
N GLN A 371 20.87 12.45 -4.00
CA GLN A 371 19.55 12.21 -4.60
C GLN A 371 18.49 11.86 -3.55
N SER A 372 18.87 11.09 -2.52
CA SER A 372 18.02 10.84 -1.35
C SER A 372 17.81 12.12 -0.56
N TYR A 373 18.82 12.94 -0.31
CA TYR A 373 18.71 14.17 0.48
C TYR A 373 17.88 15.26 -0.23
N ILE A 374 18.06 15.43 -1.54
CA ILE A 374 17.18 16.26 -2.37
C ILE A 374 15.77 15.65 -2.36
N GLY A 375 15.64 14.33 -2.57
CA GLY A 375 14.35 13.63 -2.47
C GLY A 375 13.66 13.78 -1.11
N ASP A 376 14.40 13.78 0.00
CA ASP A 376 13.91 13.82 1.38
C ASP A 376 13.56 15.25 1.81
N LYS A 377 14.38 16.25 1.44
CA LYS A 377 14.08 17.68 1.67
C LYS A 377 12.85 18.11 0.86
N TRP A 378 12.73 17.64 -0.38
CA TRP A 378 11.60 17.96 -1.25
C TRP A 378 10.35 17.17 -0.92
N SER A 379 10.46 15.89 -0.57
CA SER A 379 9.31 15.12 -0.08
C SER A 379 8.80 15.68 1.25
N ALA A 380 9.69 16.18 2.13
CA ALA A 380 9.30 16.90 3.34
C ALA A 380 8.59 18.23 3.02
N ARG A 381 9.13 19.08 2.13
CA ARG A 381 8.46 20.32 1.70
C ARG A 381 7.11 20.06 1.02
N LEU A 382 7.03 19.03 0.17
CA LEU A 382 5.80 18.62 -0.51
C LEU A 382 4.78 18.06 0.48
N ALA A 383 5.21 17.26 1.46
CA ALA A 383 4.36 16.75 2.52
C ALA A 383 3.85 17.87 3.43
N GLU A 384 4.70 18.84 3.78
CA GLU A 384 4.32 20.02 4.57
C GLU A 384 3.30 20.88 3.81
N ARG A 385 3.47 21.07 2.50
CA ARG A 385 2.49 21.79 1.66
C ARG A 385 1.20 21.01 1.44
N ALA A 386 1.26 19.70 1.27
CA ALA A 386 0.08 18.85 1.19
C ALA A 386 -0.73 18.89 2.49
N GLU A 387 -0.04 18.95 3.64
CA GLU A 387 -0.67 19.09 4.94
C GLU A 387 -1.27 20.49 5.14
N ARG A 388 -0.58 21.56 4.73
CA ARG A 388 -1.15 22.92 4.71
C ARG A 388 -2.40 23.00 3.83
N ALA A 389 -2.37 22.43 2.63
CA ALA A 389 -3.50 22.38 1.72
C ALA A 389 -4.69 21.61 2.33
N ARG A 390 -4.42 20.48 3.02
CA ARG A 390 -5.44 19.72 3.76
C ARG A 390 -6.08 20.57 4.85
N VAL A 391 -5.27 21.25 5.66
CA VAL A 391 -5.75 22.12 6.75
C VAL A 391 -6.55 23.32 6.20
N ALA A 392 -6.13 23.91 5.08
CA ALA A 392 -6.86 25.01 4.43
C ALA A 392 -8.24 24.56 3.91
N VAL A 393 -8.33 23.38 3.30
CA VAL A 393 -9.62 22.78 2.89
C VAL A 393 -10.52 22.55 4.10
N GLU A 394 -9.97 22.00 5.18
CA GLU A 394 -10.72 21.75 6.41
C GLU A 394 -11.26 23.04 7.04
N GLN A 395 -10.44 24.08 7.12
CA GLN A 395 -10.86 25.39 7.64
C GLN A 395 -11.92 26.04 6.74
N ALA A 396 -11.78 25.95 5.42
CA ALA A 396 -12.77 26.47 4.49
C ALA A 396 -14.13 25.74 4.61
N LEU A 397 -14.11 24.41 4.75
CA LEU A 397 -15.31 23.60 4.94
C LEU A 397 -15.96 23.78 6.33
N MET A 398 -15.18 24.15 7.34
CA MET A 398 -15.73 24.53 8.65
C MET A 398 -16.50 25.86 8.60
N ASN A 399 -16.11 26.78 7.72
CA ASN A 399 -16.76 28.09 7.56
C ASN A 399 -17.98 28.04 6.61
N ASP A 400 -17.89 27.27 5.52
CA ASP A 400 -19.02 26.99 4.61
C ASP A 400 -18.99 25.52 4.17
N PRO A 401 -19.75 24.63 4.83
CA PRO A 401 -19.78 23.20 4.53
C PRO A 401 -20.30 22.86 3.13
N SER A 402 -20.96 23.80 2.45
CA SER A 402 -21.53 23.59 1.12
C SER A 402 -20.56 23.94 -0.03
N ASP A 403 -19.52 24.73 0.24
CA ASP A 403 -18.53 25.19 -0.73
C ASP A 403 -17.32 24.23 -0.87
N THR A 404 -17.58 22.95 -1.12
CA THR A 404 -16.51 21.94 -1.32
C THR A 404 -15.63 22.24 -2.53
N LYS A 405 -16.23 22.76 -3.60
CA LYS A 405 -15.50 23.10 -4.84
C LYS A 405 -14.60 24.33 -4.65
N GLY A 406 -15.09 25.38 -3.98
CA GLY A 406 -14.28 26.57 -3.70
C GLY A 406 -13.16 26.30 -2.69
N ALA A 407 -13.41 25.47 -1.66
CA ALA A 407 -12.40 25.05 -0.71
C ALA A 407 -11.22 24.32 -1.38
N LEU A 408 -11.52 23.36 -2.26
CA LEU A 408 -10.49 22.63 -3.00
C LEU A 408 -9.73 23.53 -3.98
N THR A 409 -10.43 24.42 -4.68
CA THR A 409 -9.82 25.35 -5.65
C THR A 409 -8.85 26.33 -4.97
N ARG A 410 -9.15 26.80 -3.76
CA ARG A 410 -8.26 27.68 -2.98
C ARG A 410 -6.97 26.95 -2.57
N ALA A 411 -7.10 25.73 -2.04
CA ALA A 411 -5.95 24.92 -1.64
C ALA A 411 -5.07 24.50 -2.83
N GLU A 412 -5.67 24.20 -3.98
CA GLU A 412 -4.91 23.88 -5.20
C GLU A 412 -4.14 25.11 -5.74
N ARG A 413 -4.66 26.34 -5.56
CA ARG A 413 -3.93 27.58 -5.91
C ARG A 413 -2.74 27.85 -4.99
N GLU A 414 -2.91 27.68 -3.69
CA GLU A 414 -1.81 27.82 -2.71
C GLU A 414 -0.70 26.77 -2.97
N MET A 415 -1.08 25.56 -3.39
CA MET A 415 -0.13 24.52 -3.78
C MET A 415 0.66 24.91 -5.04
N ILE A 416 0.01 25.53 -6.03
CA ILE A 416 0.69 26.06 -7.23
C ILE A 416 1.66 27.18 -6.87
N GLU A 417 1.28 28.11 -5.99
CA GLU A 417 2.14 29.21 -5.57
C GLU A 417 3.42 28.70 -4.92
N GLY A 418 3.30 27.76 -3.97
CA GLY A 418 4.48 27.14 -3.34
C GLY A 418 5.36 26.36 -4.34
N LEU A 419 4.76 25.58 -5.24
CA LEU A 419 5.54 24.88 -6.28
C LEU A 419 6.23 25.86 -7.25
N SER A 420 5.65 27.03 -7.46
CA SER A 420 6.23 28.08 -8.32
C SER A 420 7.40 28.81 -7.65
N GLU A 421 7.36 29.00 -6.33
CA GLU A 421 8.51 29.50 -5.55
C GLU A 421 9.69 28.54 -5.63
N ASP A 422 9.41 27.26 -5.47
CA ASP A 422 10.36 26.16 -5.59
C ASP A 422 10.98 26.08 -6.99
N GLN A 423 10.16 26.26 -8.03
CA GLN A 423 10.63 26.34 -9.41
C GLN A 423 11.63 27.51 -9.58
N ARG A 424 11.33 28.68 -9.01
CA ARG A 424 12.20 29.86 -9.06
C ARG A 424 13.51 29.65 -8.30
N GLU A 425 13.46 28.98 -7.14
CA GLU A 425 14.65 28.63 -6.36
C GLU A 425 15.60 27.73 -7.18
N VAL A 426 15.07 26.72 -7.88
CA VAL A 426 15.86 25.82 -8.73
C VAL A 426 16.40 26.53 -9.96
N GLU A 427 15.61 27.40 -10.60
CA GLU A 427 16.05 28.23 -11.73
C GLU A 427 17.19 29.18 -11.33
N GLU A 428 17.12 29.76 -10.14
CA GLU A 428 18.16 30.64 -9.60
C GLU A 428 19.46 29.88 -9.33
N GLN A 429 19.39 28.67 -8.77
CA GLN A 429 20.57 27.82 -8.55
C GLN A 429 21.23 27.41 -9.86
N LEU A 430 20.43 26.99 -10.86
CA LEU A 430 20.93 26.65 -12.19
C LEU A 430 21.56 27.86 -12.90
N ARG A 431 21.01 29.06 -12.70
CA ARG A 431 21.53 30.30 -13.27
C ARG A 431 22.81 30.78 -12.58
N ALA A 432 22.88 30.64 -11.25
CA ALA A 432 24.05 30.97 -10.46
C ALA A 432 25.19 29.96 -10.66
N GLY A 433 24.89 28.76 -11.20
CA GLY A 433 25.83 27.65 -11.27
C GLY A 433 26.25 27.18 -9.88
N ALA A 434 25.44 27.46 -8.86
CA ALA A 434 25.70 27.19 -7.46
C ALA A 434 24.39 26.81 -6.75
N ASP A 435 24.47 25.98 -5.72
CA ASP A 435 23.33 25.67 -4.87
C ASP A 435 22.90 26.89 -4.01
N ALA A 436 21.82 26.73 -3.23
CA ALA A 436 21.27 27.80 -2.38
C ALA A 436 22.26 28.32 -1.32
N ASP A 437 23.31 27.56 -1.02
CA ASP A 437 24.35 27.89 -0.06
C ASP A 437 25.61 28.46 -0.73
N GLY A 438 25.61 28.61 -2.06
CA GLY A 438 26.67 29.23 -2.86
C GLY A 438 27.78 28.27 -3.30
N PHE A 439 27.59 26.95 -3.18
CA PHE A 439 28.55 25.96 -3.65
C PHE A 439 28.36 25.67 -5.13
N ALA A 440 29.46 25.67 -5.90
CA ALA A 440 29.41 25.41 -7.33
C ALA A 440 28.79 24.05 -7.66
N LEU A 441 27.82 24.05 -8.58
CA LEU A 441 27.17 22.86 -9.07
C LEU A 441 28.10 22.10 -10.01
N SER A 442 28.20 20.78 -9.84
CA SER A 442 28.76 19.92 -10.87
C SER A 442 27.80 19.80 -12.06
N ASP A 443 28.32 19.39 -13.23
CA ASP A 443 27.49 19.16 -14.42
C ASP A 443 26.36 18.16 -14.16
N ASP A 444 26.65 17.10 -13.40
CA ASP A 444 25.68 16.07 -12.99
C ASP A 444 24.61 16.63 -12.03
N ALA A 445 24.99 17.51 -11.09
CA ALA A 445 24.05 18.17 -10.17
C ALA A 445 23.15 19.18 -10.90
N ALA A 446 23.72 19.90 -11.87
CA ALA A 446 22.95 20.78 -12.74
C ALA A 446 21.99 20.00 -13.65
N GLU A 447 22.34 18.79 -14.11
CA GLU A 447 21.42 17.90 -14.82
C GLU A 447 20.27 17.41 -13.94
N ALA A 448 20.57 16.96 -12.72
CA ALA A 448 19.54 16.55 -11.76
C ALA A 448 18.57 17.70 -11.40
N LEU A 449 19.07 18.91 -11.22
CA LEU A 449 18.24 20.10 -10.98
C LEU A 449 17.37 20.46 -12.21
N ARG A 450 17.87 20.26 -13.44
CA ARG A 450 17.07 20.44 -14.67
C ARG A 450 15.94 19.43 -14.81
N ASP A 451 16.20 18.17 -14.50
CA ASP A 451 15.16 17.13 -14.49
C ASP A 451 14.10 17.42 -13.43
N HIS A 452 14.53 17.91 -12.26
CA HIS A 452 13.63 18.32 -11.20
C HIS A 452 12.77 19.52 -11.61
N LEU A 453 13.34 20.50 -12.31
CA LEU A 453 12.63 21.64 -12.85
C LEU A 453 11.51 21.22 -13.82
N GLN A 454 11.78 20.23 -14.67
CA GLN A 454 10.77 19.64 -15.57
C GLN A 454 9.63 18.97 -14.79
N MET A 455 9.95 18.28 -13.70
CA MET A 455 8.96 17.64 -12.83
C MET A 455 8.04 18.68 -12.16
N LEU A 456 8.60 19.76 -11.62
CA LEU A 456 7.84 20.85 -11.00
C LEU A 456 6.89 21.51 -12.01
N ALA A 457 7.40 21.83 -13.20
CA ALA A 457 6.59 22.39 -14.28
C ALA A 457 5.44 21.46 -14.68
N GLY A 458 5.68 20.15 -14.76
CA GLY A 458 4.65 19.14 -15.06
C GLY A 458 3.56 19.03 -13.97
N LEU A 459 3.95 19.11 -12.70
CA LEU A 459 3.01 19.09 -11.56
C LEU A 459 2.15 20.36 -11.53
N ILE A 460 2.77 21.54 -11.66
CA ILE A 460 2.07 22.83 -11.71
C ILE A 460 1.05 22.82 -12.85
N HIS A 461 1.47 22.41 -14.06
CA HIS A 461 0.58 22.32 -15.21
C HIS A 461 -0.61 21.38 -14.97
N THR A 462 -0.37 20.22 -14.36
CA THR A 462 -1.42 19.24 -14.05
C THR A 462 -2.47 19.80 -13.09
N ILE A 463 -2.05 20.56 -12.07
CA ILE A 463 -2.94 21.18 -11.10
C ILE A 463 -3.71 22.35 -11.75
N GLN A 464 -3.03 23.17 -12.56
CA GLN A 464 -3.66 24.27 -13.30
C GLN A 464 -4.78 23.78 -14.23
N VAL A 465 -4.56 22.71 -14.98
CA VAL A 465 -5.57 22.10 -15.87
C VAL A 465 -6.79 21.61 -15.08
N ARG A 466 -6.60 21.14 -13.85
CA ARG A 466 -7.69 20.69 -12.98
C ARG A 466 -8.53 21.87 -12.45
N ILE A 467 -7.89 23.00 -12.15
CA ILE A 467 -8.55 24.23 -11.69
C ILE A 467 -9.35 24.88 -12.83
N GLU A 468 -8.74 25.04 -14.01
CA GLU A 468 -9.36 25.74 -15.14
C GLU A 468 -10.38 24.88 -15.91
N GLY A 469 -10.32 23.55 -15.76
CA GLY A 469 -11.06 22.60 -16.57
C GLY A 469 -10.44 22.40 -17.96
N PRO A 470 -10.78 21.31 -18.69
CA PRO A 470 -10.31 21.12 -20.05
C PRO A 470 -10.86 22.25 -20.94
N ARG A 471 -9.95 23.01 -21.59
CA ARG A 471 -10.32 24.00 -22.60
C ARG A 471 -10.87 23.35 -23.86
#